data_AF-A0A1G3UJP2-F1
#
_entry.id   AF-A0A1G3UJP2-F1
#
_cell.length_a   1.000
_cell.length_b   1.000
_cell.length_c   1.000
_cell.angle_alpha   90.00
_cell.angle_beta   90.00
_cell.angle_gamma   90.00
#
_symmetry.space_group_name_H-M   'P 1'
#
loop_
_entity.id
_entity.type
_entity.pdbx_description
1 polymer ?
#
loop_
_entity_poly.entity_id
_entity_poly.type
_entity_poly.pdbx_seq_one_letter_code
_entity_poly.pdbx_strand_id
1 'polypeptide(L)'
;MANSYLTSESKKLATWYFTVAATLFGAQLLFGLVAAIQYVIPGFLFEILDFSVARMLHINALVVWMVFAMFGAVYWLLPDETGIETVGIEVGKLLFWIFTAAVTVVVLVYLFIQVGPADATSIWFIHEGREYIEAPRWADIGITVVALGFVANLFLTGMKGKRSGIVTVLMADMIAFAGLYLTGMFYTDNISVDQFWWWWVIHLWVEATWEVYVGSIAAYGLITMIGAHRQVVEMWLWIEVTMLFGSGILGLGHHYFWIGTPEYWWEIGALFSALEPLPLVAMFIHVLYDWGKMQGEESAKGLDRSVITNKPAFTWFV
;
A
#
# COMPACT_ATOMS: atom_id res chain seq x y z
N MET A 1 3.33 -5.30 -32.49
CA MET A 1 2.53 -6.51 -32.21
C MET A 1 2.66 -6.92 -30.73
N ALA A 2 2.26 -6.04 -29.78
CA ALA A 2 2.40 -6.30 -28.33
C ALA A 2 1.06 -6.63 -27.62
N ASN A 3 -0.07 -6.59 -28.32
CA ASN A 3 -1.41 -6.68 -27.73
C ASN A 3 -2.03 -8.10 -27.71
N SER A 4 -1.34 -9.15 -28.17
CA SER A 4 -1.96 -10.48 -28.32
C SER A 4 -2.00 -11.34 -27.05
N TYR A 5 -1.47 -10.86 -25.92
CA TYR A 5 -1.42 -11.62 -24.65
C TYR A 5 -2.38 -11.08 -23.56
N LEU A 6 -2.95 -9.89 -23.73
CA LEU A 6 -3.89 -9.28 -22.79
C LEU A 6 -5.33 -9.47 -23.31
N THR A 7 -5.92 -10.62 -23.01
CA THR A 7 -7.29 -10.97 -23.44
C THR A 7 -8.38 -10.30 -22.58
N SER A 8 -8.06 -9.90 -21.35
CA SER A 8 -8.97 -9.21 -20.43
C SER A 8 -8.79 -7.69 -20.48
N GLU A 9 -9.92 -6.96 -20.47
CA GLU A 9 -9.94 -5.51 -20.35
C GLU A 9 -9.45 -5.04 -18.97
N SER A 10 -9.69 -5.83 -17.92
CA SER A 10 -9.16 -5.56 -16.58
C SER A 10 -7.63 -5.63 -16.53
N LYS A 11 -7.03 -6.64 -17.16
CA LYS A 11 -5.56 -6.71 -17.29
C LYS A 11 -4.97 -5.58 -18.13
N LYS A 12 -5.71 -5.08 -19.14
CA LYS A 12 -5.30 -3.87 -19.88
C LYS A 12 -5.37 -2.62 -19.00
N LEU A 13 -6.43 -2.46 -18.20
CA LEU A 13 -6.52 -1.36 -17.24
C LEU A 13 -5.39 -1.43 -16.21
N ALA A 14 -5.04 -2.62 -15.73
CA ALA A 14 -3.93 -2.82 -14.82
C ALA A 14 -2.59 -2.27 -15.38
N THR A 15 -2.31 -2.44 -16.67
CA THR A 15 -1.06 -1.89 -17.25
C THR A 15 -1.06 -0.36 -17.29
N TRP A 16 -2.22 0.29 -17.39
CA TRP A 16 -2.33 1.75 -17.27
C TRP A 16 -1.93 2.20 -15.86
N TYR A 17 -2.50 1.55 -14.84
CA TYR A 17 -2.16 1.79 -13.43
C TYR A 17 -0.67 1.58 -13.17
N PHE A 18 -0.07 0.47 -13.63
CA PHE A 18 1.37 0.22 -13.46
C PHE A 18 2.25 1.24 -14.16
N THR A 19 1.84 1.74 -15.32
CA THR A 19 2.59 2.76 -16.07
C THR A 19 2.64 4.08 -15.29
N VAL A 20 1.50 4.52 -14.74
CA VAL A 20 1.45 5.72 -13.90
C VAL A 20 2.23 5.51 -12.60
N ALA A 21 2.08 4.35 -11.95
CA ALA A 21 2.84 4.01 -10.75
C ALA A 21 4.36 4.10 -10.99
N ALA A 22 4.87 3.49 -12.07
CA ALA A 22 6.30 3.54 -12.39
C ALA A 22 6.79 4.97 -12.68
N THR A 23 5.96 5.79 -13.32
CA THR A 23 6.27 7.21 -13.59
C THR A 23 6.37 8.01 -12.29
N LEU A 24 5.38 7.85 -11.40
CA LEU A 24 5.35 8.52 -10.10
C LEU A 24 6.46 8.03 -9.17
N PHE A 25 6.83 6.75 -9.22
CA PHE A 25 8.00 6.22 -8.52
C PHE A 25 9.30 6.89 -9.01
N GLY A 26 9.46 7.08 -10.32
CA GLY A 26 10.59 7.84 -10.86
C GLY A 26 10.61 9.29 -10.35
N ALA A 27 9.46 9.96 -10.31
CA ALA A 27 9.34 11.31 -9.74
C ALA A 27 9.67 11.33 -8.24
N GLN A 28 9.19 10.35 -7.47
CA GLN A 28 9.50 10.19 -6.05
C GLN A 28 11.01 10.16 -5.81
N LEU A 29 11.74 9.31 -6.56
CA LEU A 29 13.20 9.22 -6.44
C LEU A 29 13.90 10.53 -6.78
N LEU A 30 13.44 11.23 -7.84
CA LEU A 30 13.97 12.53 -8.23
C LEU A 30 13.81 13.57 -7.11
N PHE A 31 12.62 13.72 -6.54
CA PHE A 31 12.38 14.68 -5.45
C PHE A 31 13.11 14.27 -4.16
N GLY A 32 13.28 12.97 -3.92
CA GLY A 32 14.12 12.48 -2.81
C GLY A 32 15.58 12.87 -2.97
N LEU A 33 16.14 12.76 -4.19
CA LEU A 33 17.50 13.21 -4.51
C LEU A 33 17.64 14.73 -4.35
N VAL A 34 16.64 15.51 -4.80
CA VAL A 34 16.63 16.97 -4.62
C VAL A 34 16.66 17.33 -3.13
N ALA A 35 15.77 16.75 -2.32
CA ALA A 35 15.72 16.98 -0.88
C ALA A 35 17.03 16.56 -0.19
N ALA A 36 17.63 15.44 -0.60
CA ALA A 36 18.92 14.99 -0.09
C ALA A 36 20.06 15.97 -0.42
N ILE A 37 20.08 16.55 -1.62
CA ILE A 37 21.06 17.60 -1.98
C ILE A 37 20.82 18.85 -1.14
N GLN A 38 19.56 19.26 -0.93
CA GLN A 38 19.21 20.41 -0.09
C GLN A 38 19.64 20.24 1.37
N TYR A 39 19.67 19.02 1.90
CA TYR A 39 20.27 18.76 3.22
C TYR A 39 21.77 19.06 3.28
N VAL A 40 22.51 18.79 2.20
CA VAL A 40 23.96 19.02 2.13
C VAL A 40 24.28 20.46 1.72
N ILE A 41 23.46 21.03 0.82
CA ILE A 41 23.61 22.36 0.23
C ILE A 41 22.26 23.10 0.35
N PRO A 42 21.97 23.76 1.48
CA PRO A 42 20.66 24.35 1.74
C PRO A 42 20.17 25.39 0.71
N GLY A 43 21.09 26.08 0.03
CA GLY A 43 20.74 27.08 -1.00
C GLY A 43 20.38 26.49 -2.37
N PHE A 44 20.48 25.17 -2.56
CA PHE A 44 20.16 24.53 -3.83
C PHE A 44 18.65 24.62 -4.12
N LEU A 45 18.28 25.30 -5.21
CA LEU A 45 16.89 25.56 -5.66
C LEU A 45 16.01 26.38 -4.69
N PHE A 46 16.61 27.11 -3.75
CA PHE A 46 15.86 28.04 -2.90
C PHE A 46 15.02 29.04 -3.73
N GLU A 47 13.79 29.33 -3.29
CA GLU A 47 12.77 30.15 -3.97
C GLU A 47 12.25 29.59 -5.31
N ILE A 48 12.79 28.47 -5.78
CA ILE A 48 12.32 27.77 -6.99
C ILE A 48 11.57 26.50 -6.60
N LEU A 49 12.17 25.69 -5.74
CA LEU A 49 11.60 24.47 -5.19
C LEU A 49 12.14 24.28 -3.78
N ASP A 50 11.46 24.87 -2.80
CA ASP A 50 11.91 24.84 -1.41
C ASP A 50 11.88 23.41 -0.84
N PHE A 51 12.70 23.20 0.19
CA PHE A 51 12.83 21.89 0.84
C PHE A 51 11.49 21.31 1.32
N SER A 52 10.61 22.16 1.87
CA SER A 52 9.27 21.77 2.31
C SER A 52 8.44 21.17 1.17
N VAL A 53 8.55 21.75 -0.03
CA VAL A 53 7.81 21.32 -1.22
C VAL A 53 8.44 20.07 -1.84
N ALA A 54 9.77 20.02 -1.95
CA ALA A 54 10.48 18.84 -2.43
C ALA A 54 10.19 17.62 -1.52
N ARG A 55 10.21 17.83 -0.19
CA ARG A 55 9.83 16.80 0.80
C ARG A 55 8.39 16.36 0.62
N MET A 56 7.44 17.30 0.53
CA MET A 56 6.02 17.01 0.34
C MET A 56 5.77 16.19 -0.93
N LEU A 57 6.35 16.59 -2.06
CA LEU A 57 6.28 15.86 -3.33
C LEU A 57 6.86 14.44 -3.20
N HIS A 58 8.00 14.29 -2.52
CA HIS A 58 8.61 12.98 -2.30
C HIS A 58 7.72 12.03 -1.49
N ILE A 59 7.23 12.47 -0.32
CA ILE A 59 6.45 11.60 0.58
C ILE A 59 5.03 11.34 0.07
N ASN A 60 4.39 12.32 -0.58
CA ASN A 60 3.07 12.08 -1.21
C ASN A 60 3.21 11.15 -2.41
N ALA A 61 4.26 11.32 -3.23
CA ALA A 61 4.50 10.41 -4.33
C ALA A 61 4.69 8.97 -3.83
N LEU A 62 5.43 8.77 -2.72
CA LEU A 62 5.61 7.46 -2.07
C LEU A 62 4.27 6.75 -1.83
N VAL A 63 3.28 7.47 -1.31
CA VAL A 63 1.94 6.91 -1.06
C VAL A 63 1.19 6.67 -2.36
N VAL A 64 1.10 7.69 -3.22
CA VAL A 64 0.21 7.67 -4.39
C VAL A 64 0.64 6.63 -5.43
N TRP A 65 1.94 6.48 -5.71
CA TRP A 65 2.37 5.47 -6.69
C TRP A 65 2.06 4.05 -6.22
N MET A 66 2.15 3.80 -4.91
CA MET A 66 1.80 2.51 -4.32
C MET A 66 0.31 2.23 -4.46
N VAL A 67 -0.56 3.22 -4.20
CA VAL A 67 -2.01 3.08 -4.42
C VAL A 67 -2.33 2.78 -5.89
N PHE A 68 -1.67 3.42 -6.86
CA PHE A 68 -1.80 3.06 -8.27
C PHE A 68 -1.38 1.61 -8.53
N ALA A 69 -0.23 1.19 -8.00
CA ALA A 69 0.25 -0.18 -8.16
C ALA A 69 -0.69 -1.21 -7.52
N MET A 70 -1.27 -0.91 -6.35
CA MET A 70 -2.26 -1.75 -5.68
C MET A 70 -3.52 -1.89 -6.54
N PHE A 71 -4.12 -0.80 -7.00
CA PHE A 71 -5.32 -0.92 -7.85
C PHE A 71 -5.03 -1.70 -9.13
N GLY A 72 -3.87 -1.45 -9.75
CA GLY A 72 -3.40 -2.20 -10.91
C GLY A 72 -3.26 -3.70 -10.64
N ALA A 73 -2.67 -4.09 -9.50
CA ALA A 73 -2.47 -5.49 -9.15
C ALA A 73 -3.80 -6.24 -8.87
N VAL A 74 -4.82 -5.59 -8.29
CA VAL A 74 -6.15 -6.20 -8.16
C VAL A 74 -6.84 -6.35 -9.50
N TYR A 75 -6.83 -5.34 -10.37
CA TYR A 75 -7.39 -5.47 -11.73
C TYR A 75 -6.66 -6.57 -12.53
N TRP A 76 -5.35 -6.74 -12.31
CA TRP A 76 -4.61 -7.83 -12.94
C TRP A 76 -5.07 -9.21 -12.47
N LEU A 77 -5.22 -9.38 -11.16
CA LEU A 77 -5.55 -10.64 -10.49
C LEU A 77 -7.02 -11.05 -10.65
N LEU A 78 -7.93 -10.09 -10.67
CA LEU A 78 -9.38 -10.33 -10.61
C LEU A 78 -9.89 -11.33 -11.66
N PRO A 79 -9.57 -11.21 -12.96
CA PRO A 79 -10.04 -12.16 -13.96
C PRO A 79 -9.55 -13.59 -13.73
N ASP A 80 -8.33 -13.73 -13.20
CA ASP A 80 -7.72 -15.04 -12.97
C ASP A 80 -8.37 -15.75 -11.78
N GLU A 81 -8.57 -15.05 -10.67
CA GLU A 81 -9.16 -15.63 -9.46
C GLU A 81 -10.67 -15.83 -9.57
N THR A 82 -11.37 -14.92 -10.26
CA THR A 82 -12.84 -14.95 -10.35
C THR A 82 -13.36 -15.70 -11.58
N GLY A 83 -12.53 -15.90 -12.59
CA GLY A 83 -12.89 -16.57 -13.84
C GLY A 83 -13.87 -15.79 -14.73
N ILE A 84 -14.11 -14.51 -14.41
CA ILE A 84 -14.97 -13.61 -15.18
C ILE A 84 -14.24 -12.28 -15.41
N GLU A 85 -14.70 -11.50 -16.38
CA GLU A 85 -14.22 -10.12 -16.52
C GLU A 85 -14.69 -9.25 -15.33
N THR A 86 -13.89 -8.23 -14.98
CA THR A 86 -14.22 -7.30 -13.91
C THR A 86 -15.56 -6.60 -14.17
N VAL A 87 -16.45 -6.69 -13.20
CA VAL A 87 -17.78 -6.09 -13.27
C VAL A 87 -17.66 -4.57 -13.17
N GLY A 88 -18.21 -3.87 -14.16
CA GLY A 88 -18.16 -2.41 -14.22
C GLY A 88 -16.81 -1.86 -14.69
N ILE A 89 -16.06 -2.59 -15.52
CA ILE A 89 -14.72 -2.19 -15.99
C ILE A 89 -14.66 -0.80 -16.62
N GLU A 90 -15.72 -0.36 -17.32
CA GLU A 90 -15.78 0.99 -17.91
C GLU A 90 -15.82 2.09 -16.84
N VAL A 91 -16.45 1.83 -15.69
CA VAL A 91 -16.37 2.72 -14.53
C VAL A 91 -14.95 2.72 -13.97
N GLY A 92 -14.29 1.55 -13.87
CA GLY A 92 -12.89 1.46 -13.44
C GLY A 92 -11.94 2.27 -14.33
N LYS A 93 -12.13 2.23 -15.66
CA LYS A 93 -11.37 3.04 -16.62
C LYS A 93 -11.64 4.54 -16.45
N LEU A 94 -12.89 4.94 -16.21
CA LEU A 94 -13.23 6.33 -15.92
C LEU A 94 -12.57 6.82 -14.62
N LEU A 95 -12.65 6.02 -13.56
CA LEU A 95 -12.05 6.33 -12.26
C LEU A 95 -10.53 6.44 -12.33
N PHE A 96 -9.87 5.61 -13.16
CA PHE A 96 -8.43 5.75 -13.44
C PHE A 96 -8.09 7.15 -13.97
N TRP A 97 -8.86 7.64 -14.95
CA TRP A 97 -8.61 8.97 -15.53
C TRP A 97 -8.90 10.09 -14.52
N ILE A 98 -9.98 9.97 -13.75
CA ILE A 98 -10.31 10.92 -12.67
C ILE A 98 -9.18 10.97 -11.65
N PHE A 99 -8.68 9.81 -11.20
CA PHE A 99 -7.61 9.74 -10.21
C PHE A 99 -6.30 10.32 -10.74
N THR A 100 -5.91 9.94 -11.96
CA THR A 100 -4.69 10.44 -12.61
C THR A 100 -4.76 11.96 -12.81
N ALA A 101 -5.92 12.48 -13.22
CA ALA A 101 -6.12 13.92 -13.38
C ALA A 101 -6.05 14.66 -12.04
N ALA A 102 -6.70 14.14 -10.98
CA ALA A 102 -6.65 14.72 -9.64
C ALA A 102 -5.21 14.79 -9.12
N VAL A 103 -4.46 13.69 -9.19
CA VAL A 103 -3.05 13.64 -8.78
C VAL A 103 -2.20 14.61 -9.58
N THR A 104 -2.42 14.68 -10.90
CA THR A 104 -1.69 15.63 -11.76
C THR A 104 -1.96 17.07 -11.33
N VAL A 105 -3.22 17.44 -11.06
CA VAL A 105 -3.58 18.79 -10.58
C VAL A 105 -2.92 19.08 -9.23
N VAL A 106 -2.96 18.15 -8.27
CA VAL A 106 -2.31 18.33 -6.97
C VAL A 106 -0.81 18.56 -7.11
N VAL A 107 -0.12 17.75 -7.93
CA VAL A 107 1.33 17.93 -8.18
C VAL A 107 1.62 19.29 -8.82
N LEU A 108 0.81 19.74 -9.78
CA LEU A 108 0.98 21.06 -10.40
C LEU A 108 0.75 22.18 -9.37
N VAL A 109 -0.26 22.04 -8.50
CA VAL A 109 -0.49 23.00 -7.40
C VAL A 109 0.73 23.06 -6.49
N TYR A 110 1.29 21.93 -6.06
CA TYR A 110 2.49 21.92 -5.23
C TYR A 110 3.69 22.60 -5.91
N LEU A 111 3.86 22.43 -7.22
CA LEU A 111 4.98 23.02 -7.94
C LEU A 111 4.85 24.54 -8.14
N PHE A 112 3.63 25.03 -8.40
CA PHE A 112 3.38 26.42 -8.78
C PHE A 112 2.84 27.31 -7.66
N ILE A 113 2.12 26.73 -6.69
CA ILE A 113 1.48 27.42 -5.57
C ILE A 113 2.02 26.82 -4.27
N GLN A 114 3.28 27.14 -3.99
CA GLN A 114 4.04 26.54 -2.87
C GLN A 114 3.61 27.04 -1.49
N VAL A 115 2.97 28.22 -1.41
CA VAL A 115 2.57 28.87 -0.16
C VAL A 115 1.20 29.52 -0.34
N GLY A 116 0.38 29.50 0.71
CA GLY A 116 -0.92 30.16 0.77
C GLY A 116 -1.23 30.79 2.13
N PRO A 117 -2.42 31.39 2.29
CA PRO A 117 -2.86 31.96 3.55
C PRO A 117 -3.04 30.87 4.63
N ALA A 118 -2.81 31.21 5.90
CA ALA A 118 -3.01 30.29 7.02
C ALA A 118 -4.49 30.14 7.41
N ASP A 119 -5.33 29.75 6.45
CA ASP A 119 -6.77 29.54 6.61
C ASP A 119 -7.28 28.36 5.78
N ALA A 120 -8.60 28.15 5.78
CA ALA A 120 -9.25 27.07 5.07
C ALA A 120 -8.94 27.05 3.56
N THR A 121 -8.58 28.17 2.94
CA THR A 121 -8.24 28.22 1.51
C THR A 121 -7.05 27.33 1.20
N SER A 122 -6.00 27.35 2.04
CA SER A 122 -4.83 26.50 1.82
C SER A 122 -5.15 25.02 2.02
N ILE A 123 -5.92 24.69 3.07
CA ILE A 123 -6.40 23.32 3.31
C ILE A 123 -7.20 22.80 2.11
N TRP A 124 -8.10 23.63 1.58
CA TRP A 124 -8.96 23.20 0.50
C TRP A 124 -8.26 23.12 -0.84
N PHE A 125 -7.30 23.99 -1.15
CA PHE A 125 -6.81 24.13 -2.52
C PHE A 125 -5.30 23.95 -2.71
N ILE A 126 -4.51 24.03 -1.65
CA ILE A 126 -3.05 23.97 -1.73
C ILE A 126 -2.57 22.68 -1.08
N HIS A 127 -2.50 22.64 0.25
CA HIS A 127 -2.09 21.47 1.02
C HIS A 127 -2.67 21.51 2.43
N GLU A 128 -2.86 20.34 3.02
CA GLU A 128 -3.39 20.20 4.38
C GLU A 128 -2.35 20.48 5.48
N GLY A 129 -1.06 20.42 5.13
CA GLY A 129 0.04 20.63 6.09
C GLY A 129 0.21 19.49 7.10
N ARG A 130 -0.42 18.34 6.84
CA ARG A 130 -0.36 17.13 7.67
C ARG A 130 0.47 16.08 6.96
N GLU A 131 1.56 15.67 7.58
CA GLU A 131 2.55 14.79 6.95
C GLU A 131 1.91 13.50 6.41
N TYR A 132 2.28 13.05 5.20
CA TYR A 132 1.72 11.90 4.46
C TYR A 132 0.24 12.02 3.99
N ILE A 133 -0.52 13.01 4.46
CA ILE A 133 -1.88 13.32 4.03
C ILE A 133 -2.00 14.80 3.67
N GLU A 134 -1.06 15.30 2.86
CA GLU A 134 -0.98 16.71 2.48
C GLU A 134 -1.90 17.07 1.31
N ALA A 135 -2.50 16.09 0.65
CA ALA A 135 -3.39 16.31 -0.50
C ALA A 135 -4.54 17.25 -0.10
N PRO A 136 -4.81 18.31 -0.86
CA PRO A 136 -5.84 19.28 -0.50
C PRO A 136 -7.22 18.62 -0.41
N ARG A 137 -8.11 19.19 0.39
CA ARG A 137 -9.37 18.54 0.78
C ARG A 137 -10.26 18.07 -0.38
N TRP A 138 -10.31 18.81 -1.49
CA TRP A 138 -11.09 18.36 -2.65
C TRP A 138 -10.51 17.07 -3.26
N ALA A 139 -9.19 16.90 -3.19
CA ALA A 139 -8.49 15.74 -3.70
C ALA A 139 -8.69 14.53 -2.80
N ASP A 140 -8.63 14.69 -1.47
CA ASP A 140 -8.95 13.60 -0.51
C ASP A 140 -10.34 13.00 -0.75
N ILE A 141 -11.33 13.87 -0.96
CA ILE A 141 -12.70 13.45 -1.29
C ILE A 141 -12.71 12.70 -2.62
N GLY A 142 -12.01 13.22 -3.64
CA GLY A 142 -11.87 12.58 -4.94
C GLY A 142 -11.22 11.19 -4.85
N ILE A 143 -10.13 11.07 -4.10
CA ILE A 143 -9.40 9.81 -3.84
C ILE A 143 -10.33 8.80 -3.17
N THR A 144 -11.08 9.24 -2.16
CA THR A 144 -12.07 8.41 -1.47
C THR A 144 -13.13 7.88 -2.44
N VAL A 145 -13.69 8.74 -3.31
CA VAL A 145 -14.69 8.32 -4.31
C VAL A 145 -14.11 7.30 -5.29
N VAL A 146 -12.87 7.52 -5.75
CA VAL A 146 -12.15 6.56 -6.62
C VAL A 146 -11.95 5.23 -5.90
N ALA A 147 -11.46 5.26 -4.66
CA ALA A 147 -11.23 4.07 -3.86
C ALA A 147 -12.53 3.28 -3.63
N LEU A 148 -13.63 3.94 -3.30
CA LEU A 148 -14.94 3.29 -3.14
C LEU A 148 -15.46 2.68 -4.45
N GLY A 149 -15.24 3.36 -5.59
CA GLY A 149 -15.59 2.80 -6.90
C GLY A 149 -14.74 1.58 -7.27
N PHE A 150 -13.46 1.59 -6.94
CA PHE A 150 -12.56 0.45 -7.06
C PHE A 150 -13.00 -0.73 -6.16
N VAL A 151 -13.30 -0.45 -4.89
CA VAL A 151 -13.87 -1.42 -3.94
C VAL A 151 -15.15 -2.02 -4.52
N ALA A 152 -16.03 -1.21 -5.09
CA ALA A 152 -17.24 -1.70 -5.74
C ALA A 152 -16.93 -2.64 -6.92
N ASN A 153 -15.95 -2.34 -7.77
CA ASN A 153 -15.52 -3.25 -8.83
C ASN A 153 -15.04 -4.60 -8.25
N LEU A 154 -14.19 -4.57 -7.22
CA LEU A 154 -13.70 -5.77 -6.54
C LEU A 154 -14.85 -6.61 -5.96
N PHE A 155 -15.76 -5.99 -5.20
CA PHE A 155 -16.87 -6.67 -4.55
C PHE A 155 -17.84 -7.27 -5.56
N LEU A 156 -18.29 -6.48 -6.54
CA LEU A 156 -19.24 -6.95 -7.54
C LEU A 156 -18.65 -8.09 -8.38
N THR A 157 -17.35 -8.04 -8.68
CA THR A 157 -16.66 -9.12 -9.40
C THR A 157 -16.52 -10.36 -8.53
N GLY A 158 -16.06 -10.22 -7.29
CA GLY A 158 -15.89 -11.33 -6.34
C GLY A 158 -17.21 -12.02 -5.95
N MET A 159 -18.32 -11.27 -5.92
CA MET A 159 -19.66 -11.83 -5.66
C MET A 159 -20.27 -12.54 -6.87
N LYS A 160 -19.97 -12.08 -8.09
CA LYS A 160 -20.53 -12.66 -9.33
C LYS A 160 -19.71 -13.84 -9.84
N GLY A 161 -18.39 -13.80 -9.66
CA GLY A 161 -17.46 -14.84 -10.09
C GLY A 161 -17.14 -15.86 -9.00
N LYS A 162 -16.05 -16.60 -9.21
CA LYS A 162 -15.49 -17.47 -8.17
C LYS A 162 -14.86 -16.61 -7.07
N ARG A 163 -15.13 -16.94 -5.81
CA ARG A 163 -14.55 -16.26 -4.66
C ARG A 163 -13.50 -17.16 -3.99
N SER A 164 -12.23 -16.93 -4.30
CA SER A 164 -11.12 -17.62 -3.65
C SER A 164 -10.87 -17.08 -2.23
N GLY A 165 -9.99 -17.74 -1.47
CA GLY A 165 -9.53 -17.22 -0.18
C GLY A 165 -8.88 -15.85 -0.34
N ILE A 166 -8.02 -15.69 -1.35
CA ILE A 166 -7.34 -14.42 -1.68
C ILE A 166 -8.34 -13.31 -1.98
N VAL A 167 -9.32 -13.55 -2.86
CA VAL A 167 -10.34 -12.54 -3.19
C VAL A 167 -11.18 -12.20 -1.95
N THR A 168 -11.46 -13.16 -1.08
CA THR A 168 -12.19 -12.92 0.17
C THR A 168 -11.42 -12.00 1.12
N VAL A 169 -10.11 -12.24 1.28
CA VAL A 169 -9.23 -11.38 2.09
C VAL A 169 -9.16 -9.98 1.50
N LEU A 170 -8.88 -9.86 0.20
CA LEU A 170 -8.85 -8.56 -0.50
C LEU A 170 -10.17 -7.80 -0.38
N MET A 171 -11.32 -8.47 -0.47
CA MET A 171 -12.62 -7.83 -0.26
C MET A 171 -12.74 -7.24 1.16
N ALA A 172 -12.39 -8.00 2.20
CA ALA A 172 -12.44 -7.49 3.57
C ALA A 172 -11.45 -6.34 3.79
N ASP A 173 -10.23 -6.51 3.32
CA ASP A 173 -9.14 -5.55 3.46
C ASP A 173 -9.43 -4.23 2.75
N MET A 174 -9.95 -4.26 1.52
CA MET A 174 -10.23 -3.03 0.76
C MET A 174 -11.41 -2.22 1.34
N ILE A 175 -12.28 -2.82 2.16
CA ILE A 175 -13.23 -2.04 2.98
C ILE A 175 -12.47 -1.25 4.05
N ALA A 176 -11.55 -1.91 4.78
CA ALA A 176 -10.74 -1.26 5.80
C ALA A 176 -9.85 -0.18 5.19
N PHE A 177 -9.26 -0.43 4.02
CA PHE A 177 -8.50 0.55 3.24
C PHE A 177 -9.32 1.82 2.98
N ALA A 178 -10.55 1.71 2.48
CA ALA A 178 -11.37 2.89 2.24
C ALA A 178 -11.83 3.56 3.56
N GLY A 179 -12.19 2.75 4.57
CA GLY A 179 -12.74 3.25 5.83
C GLY A 179 -11.72 3.94 6.73
N LEU A 180 -10.49 3.42 6.83
CA LEU A 180 -9.44 4.00 7.66
C LEU A 180 -8.93 5.32 7.09
N TYR A 181 -8.87 5.48 5.76
CA TYR A 181 -8.50 6.76 5.16
C TYR A 181 -9.45 7.90 5.57
N LEU A 182 -10.76 7.61 5.73
CA LEU A 182 -11.76 8.58 6.18
C LEU A 182 -11.50 9.11 7.59
N THR A 183 -10.83 8.35 8.47
CA THR A 183 -10.57 8.81 9.84
C THR A 183 -9.56 9.95 9.86
N GLY A 184 -8.64 9.98 8.90
CA GLY A 184 -7.71 11.08 8.70
C GLY A 184 -8.36 12.33 8.13
N MET A 185 -9.60 12.28 7.64
CA MET A 185 -10.26 13.46 7.08
C MET A 185 -10.87 14.38 8.14
N PHE A 186 -10.77 14.10 9.44
CA PHE A 186 -11.25 15.05 10.45
C PHE A 186 -10.17 16.08 10.82
N TYR A 187 -10.60 17.31 11.11
CA TYR A 187 -9.74 18.39 11.59
C TYR A 187 -10.10 18.82 12.99
N THR A 188 -9.08 19.11 13.79
CA THR A 188 -9.23 19.63 15.13
C THR A 188 -8.05 20.52 15.51
N ASP A 189 -8.31 21.53 16.32
CA ASP A 189 -7.29 22.43 16.84
C ASP A 189 -6.47 21.79 17.99
N ASN A 190 -6.86 20.60 18.46
CA ASN A 190 -6.11 19.85 19.46
C ASN A 190 -5.12 18.90 18.77
N ILE A 191 -3.83 19.23 18.83
CA ILE A 191 -2.77 18.44 18.19
C ILE A 191 -2.73 16.97 18.62
N SER A 192 -3.05 16.66 19.89
CA SER A 192 -3.10 15.28 20.38
C SER A 192 -4.24 14.48 19.73
N VAL A 193 -5.40 15.12 19.54
CA VAL A 193 -6.54 14.49 18.87
C VAL A 193 -6.30 14.38 17.36
N ASP A 194 -5.65 15.38 16.76
CA ASP A 194 -5.26 15.32 15.34
C ASP A 194 -4.28 14.18 15.08
N GLN A 195 -3.20 14.10 15.87
CA GLN A 195 -2.21 13.03 15.76
C GLN A 195 -2.78 11.66 16.09
N PHE A 196 -3.73 11.57 17.03
CA PHE A 196 -4.43 10.32 17.31
C PHE A 196 -5.07 9.76 16.03
N TRP A 197 -5.91 10.54 15.34
CA TRP A 197 -6.57 10.07 14.11
C TRP A 197 -5.64 9.98 12.90
N TRP A 198 -4.59 10.80 12.87
CA TRP A 198 -3.54 10.73 11.87
C TRP A 198 -2.85 9.36 11.87
N TRP A 199 -2.51 8.82 13.04
CA TRP A 199 -1.89 7.50 13.15
C TRP A 199 -2.82 6.36 12.73
N TRP A 200 -4.15 6.52 12.78
CA TRP A 200 -5.05 5.53 12.18
C TRP A 200 -4.86 5.42 10.66
N VAL A 201 -4.48 6.51 10.00
CA VAL A 201 -4.11 6.44 8.58
C VAL A 201 -2.66 5.95 8.45
N ILE A 202 -1.70 6.59 9.11
CA ILE A 202 -0.29 6.30 8.81
C ILE A 202 0.13 4.91 9.27
N HIS A 203 -0.39 4.42 10.39
CA HIS A 203 -0.07 3.09 10.89
C HIS A 203 -1.13 2.07 10.48
N LEU A 204 -2.41 2.22 10.82
CA LEU A 204 -3.38 1.16 10.47
C LEU A 204 -3.71 1.09 8.97
N TRP A 205 -3.87 2.23 8.30
CA TRP A 205 -4.15 2.18 6.86
C TRP A 205 -2.93 1.70 6.08
N VAL A 206 -1.72 2.22 6.34
CA VAL A 206 -0.52 1.75 5.64
C VAL A 206 -0.07 0.38 6.14
N GLU A 207 0.29 0.22 7.41
CA GLU A 207 0.90 -1.00 7.91
C GLU A 207 -0.11 -2.16 7.91
N ALA A 208 -1.30 -2.00 8.49
CA ALA A 208 -2.24 -3.12 8.55
C ALA A 208 -2.89 -3.46 7.21
N THR A 209 -3.49 -2.49 6.49
CA THR A 209 -4.19 -2.85 5.24
C THR A 209 -3.22 -3.15 4.10
N TRP A 210 -2.08 -2.45 4.01
CA TRP A 210 -1.18 -2.71 2.89
C TRP A 210 -0.38 -4.00 3.07
N GLU A 211 -0.08 -4.42 4.30
CA GLU A 211 0.57 -5.71 4.54
C GLU A 211 -0.39 -6.87 4.20
N VAL A 212 -1.66 -6.82 4.62
CA VAL A 212 -2.69 -7.80 4.20
C VAL A 212 -2.84 -7.84 2.68
N TYR A 213 -2.83 -6.66 2.05
CA TYR A 213 -2.87 -6.53 0.61
C TYR A 213 -1.66 -7.21 -0.06
N VAL A 214 -0.45 -6.89 0.37
CA VAL A 214 0.79 -7.45 -0.18
C VAL A 214 0.84 -8.96 0.04
N GLY A 215 0.45 -9.45 1.22
CA GLY A 215 0.32 -10.88 1.51
C GLY A 215 -0.63 -11.57 0.53
N SER A 216 -1.76 -10.92 0.18
CA SER A 216 -2.71 -11.44 -0.81
C SER A 216 -2.13 -11.52 -2.22
N ILE A 217 -1.39 -10.50 -2.67
CA ILE A 217 -0.71 -10.50 -3.97
C ILE A 217 0.44 -11.50 -4.01
N ALA A 218 1.21 -11.61 -2.91
CA ALA A 218 2.27 -12.61 -2.76
C ALA A 218 1.70 -14.03 -2.82
N ALA A 219 0.61 -14.29 -2.10
CA ALA A 219 -0.11 -15.57 -2.15
C ALA A 219 -0.53 -15.94 -3.58
N TYR A 220 -1.09 -14.98 -4.32
CA TYR A 220 -1.46 -15.17 -5.72
C TYR A 220 -0.23 -15.47 -6.60
N GLY A 221 0.88 -14.74 -6.40
CA GLY A 221 2.14 -14.97 -7.11
C GLY A 221 2.75 -16.35 -6.82
N LEU A 222 2.75 -16.79 -5.57
CA LEU A 222 3.21 -18.13 -5.16
C LEU A 222 2.41 -19.23 -5.85
N ILE A 223 1.10 -19.07 -5.97
CA ILE A 223 0.22 -20.06 -6.61
C ILE A 223 0.41 -20.06 -8.13
N THR A 224 0.44 -18.88 -8.75
CA THR A 224 0.40 -18.77 -10.23
C THR A 224 1.76 -18.89 -10.89
N MET A 225 2.83 -18.40 -10.24
CA MET A 225 4.18 -18.38 -10.82
C MET A 225 5.05 -19.53 -10.33
N ILE A 226 4.91 -19.90 -9.05
CA ILE A 226 5.74 -20.95 -8.42
C ILE A 226 5.00 -22.29 -8.37
N GLY A 227 3.67 -22.28 -8.47
CA GLY A 227 2.85 -23.50 -8.41
C GLY A 227 2.66 -24.03 -6.99
N ALA A 228 2.77 -23.16 -5.98
CA ALA A 228 2.56 -23.53 -4.58
C ALA A 228 1.14 -24.06 -4.35
N HIS A 229 1.00 -25.03 -3.42
CA HIS A 229 -0.31 -25.59 -3.09
C HIS A 229 -1.23 -24.53 -2.46
N ARG A 230 -2.29 -24.16 -3.18
CA ARG A 230 -3.25 -23.13 -2.76
C ARG A 230 -3.75 -23.29 -1.33
N GLN A 231 -4.09 -24.51 -0.91
CA GLN A 231 -4.60 -24.77 0.44
C GLN A 231 -3.60 -24.36 1.53
N VAL A 232 -2.30 -24.56 1.30
CA VAL A 232 -1.24 -24.19 2.25
C VAL A 232 -1.05 -22.68 2.25
N VAL A 233 -0.95 -22.07 1.06
CA VAL A 233 -0.73 -20.62 0.92
C VAL A 233 -1.90 -19.83 1.50
N GLU A 234 -3.14 -20.20 1.20
CA GLU A 234 -4.31 -19.52 1.75
C GLU A 234 -4.43 -19.71 3.27
N MET A 235 -4.10 -20.90 3.80
CA MET A 235 -4.07 -21.12 5.25
C MET A 235 -3.08 -20.15 5.93
N TRP A 236 -1.87 -20.02 5.40
CA TRP A 236 -0.87 -19.09 5.93
C TRP A 236 -1.30 -17.63 5.79
N LEU A 237 -1.90 -17.24 4.66
CA LEU A 237 -2.47 -15.91 4.49
C LEU A 237 -3.50 -15.59 5.59
N TRP A 238 -4.40 -16.52 5.91
CA TRP A 238 -5.38 -16.32 6.98
C TRP A 238 -4.74 -16.24 8.38
N ILE A 239 -3.67 -17.01 8.63
CA ILE A 239 -2.90 -16.94 9.87
C ILE A 239 -2.24 -15.57 10.00
N GLU A 240 -1.57 -15.11 8.96
CA GLU A 240 -0.91 -13.80 8.88
C GLU A 240 -1.91 -12.67 9.14
N VAL A 241 -3.04 -12.66 8.43
CA VAL A 241 -4.14 -11.70 8.64
C VAL A 241 -4.62 -11.69 10.09
N THR A 242 -4.79 -12.87 10.70
CA THR A 242 -5.25 -12.99 12.09
C THR A 242 -4.23 -12.43 13.07
N MET A 243 -2.94 -12.75 12.89
CA MET A 243 -1.89 -12.27 13.78
C MET A 243 -1.70 -10.76 13.64
N LEU A 244 -1.70 -10.25 12.41
CA LEU A 244 -1.56 -8.83 12.11
C LEU A 244 -2.68 -8.00 12.74
N PHE A 245 -3.94 -8.40 12.59
CA PHE A 245 -5.03 -7.70 13.27
C PHE A 245 -5.01 -7.90 14.79
N GLY A 246 -4.53 -9.05 15.26
CA GLY A 246 -4.40 -9.37 16.68
C GLY A 246 -3.37 -8.51 17.40
N SER A 247 -2.27 -8.11 16.73
CA SER A 247 -1.24 -7.23 17.28
C SER A 247 -1.40 -5.78 16.82
N GLY A 248 -1.46 -5.53 15.51
CA GLY A 248 -1.30 -4.20 14.91
C GLY A 248 -2.39 -3.19 15.29
N ILE A 249 -3.64 -3.62 15.52
CA ILE A 249 -4.71 -2.68 15.92
C ILE A 249 -4.37 -1.95 17.22
N LEU A 250 -3.89 -2.69 18.22
CA LEU A 250 -3.51 -2.12 19.52
C LEU A 250 -2.04 -1.69 19.57
N GLY A 251 -1.20 -2.28 18.71
CA GLY A 251 0.21 -1.93 18.55
C GLY A 251 0.43 -0.52 18.01
N LEU A 252 -0.55 0.03 17.27
CA LEU A 252 -0.74 1.47 17.03
C LEU A 252 -0.44 2.36 18.25
N GLY A 253 -0.73 1.86 19.46
CA GLY A 253 -0.46 2.55 20.71
C GLY A 253 0.99 2.98 20.91
N HIS A 254 1.97 2.37 20.24
CA HIS A 254 3.37 2.81 20.31
C HIS A 254 3.63 4.20 19.74
N HIS A 255 2.71 4.68 18.90
CA HIS A 255 2.71 6.04 18.38
C HIS A 255 2.07 7.05 19.34
N TYR A 256 1.40 6.56 20.38
CA TYR A 256 0.67 7.39 21.33
C TYR A 256 1.49 7.76 22.57
N PHE A 257 2.67 7.15 22.75
CA PHE A 257 3.52 7.31 23.94
C PHE A 257 3.79 8.77 24.33
N TRP A 258 3.91 9.67 23.35
CA TRP A 258 4.37 11.05 23.60
C TRP A 258 3.50 12.12 22.95
N ILE A 259 2.32 11.77 22.45
CA ILE A 259 1.43 12.73 21.77
C ILE A 259 0.37 13.33 22.69
N GLY A 260 0.39 12.99 23.99
CA GLY A 260 -0.54 13.53 24.99
C GLY A 260 -1.79 12.67 25.25
N THR A 261 -1.79 11.40 24.84
CA THR A 261 -2.84 10.45 25.21
C THR A 261 -2.68 9.97 26.66
N PRO A 262 -3.73 9.38 27.28
CA PRO A 262 -3.62 8.80 28.61
C PRO A 262 -2.52 7.73 28.75
N GLU A 263 -1.96 7.61 29.96
CA GLU A 263 -0.80 6.77 30.29
C GLU A 263 -1.00 5.27 29.97
N TYR A 264 -2.24 4.75 30.02
CA TYR A 264 -2.51 3.35 29.72
C TYR A 264 -2.09 2.95 28.29
N TRP A 265 -2.00 3.89 27.34
CA TRP A 265 -1.52 3.60 26.00
C TRP A 265 -0.05 3.21 25.95
N TRP A 266 0.74 3.61 26.95
CA TRP A 266 2.12 3.17 27.07
C TRP A 266 2.20 1.65 27.24
N GLU A 267 1.43 1.09 28.18
CA GLU A 267 1.40 -0.36 28.43
C GLU A 267 0.80 -1.14 27.27
N ILE A 268 -0.33 -0.67 26.74
CA ILE A 268 -1.02 -1.31 25.60
C ILE A 268 -0.11 -1.29 24.36
N GLY A 269 0.38 -0.10 23.99
CA GLY A 269 1.22 0.07 22.81
C GLY A 269 2.49 -0.76 22.89
N ALA A 270 3.18 -0.75 24.03
CA ALA A 270 4.42 -1.50 24.21
C ALA A 270 4.19 -3.03 24.11
N LEU A 271 3.11 -3.54 24.71
CA LEU A 271 2.81 -4.98 24.65
C LEU A 271 2.46 -5.43 23.23
N PHE A 272 1.52 -4.73 22.58
CA PHE A 272 0.99 -5.18 21.30
C PHE A 272 1.96 -4.91 20.13
N SER A 273 2.70 -3.79 20.14
CA SER A 273 3.69 -3.53 19.09
C SER A 273 4.90 -4.49 19.19
N ALA A 274 5.25 -4.96 20.39
CA ALA A 274 6.27 -6.00 20.56
C ALA A 274 5.84 -7.37 19.99
N LEU A 275 4.54 -7.60 19.77
CA LEU A 275 4.03 -8.81 19.12
C LEU A 275 4.00 -8.69 17.59
N GLU A 276 4.03 -7.49 17.02
CA GLU A 276 3.97 -7.27 15.56
C GLU A 276 5.10 -7.93 14.78
N PRO A 277 6.34 -8.08 15.30
CA PRO A 277 7.37 -8.83 14.58
C PRO A 277 7.14 -10.35 14.54
N LEU A 278 6.23 -10.91 15.35
CA LEU A 278 6.05 -12.36 15.46
C LEU A 278 5.68 -13.04 14.13
N PRO A 279 4.74 -12.53 13.31
CA PRO A 279 4.41 -13.12 12.01
C PRO A 279 5.62 -13.15 11.08
N LEU A 280 6.40 -12.07 11.04
CA LEU A 280 7.61 -11.97 10.20
C LEU A 280 8.68 -12.97 10.66
N VAL A 281 8.91 -13.09 11.97
CA VAL A 281 9.86 -14.06 12.54
C VAL A 281 9.38 -15.49 12.29
N ALA A 282 8.09 -15.77 12.49
CA ALA A 282 7.51 -17.09 12.24
C ALA A 282 7.62 -17.50 10.76
N MET A 283 7.33 -16.58 9.84
CA MET A 283 7.51 -16.77 8.41
C MET A 283 8.98 -17.06 8.07
N PHE A 284 9.93 -16.31 8.62
CA PHE A 284 11.35 -16.54 8.39
C PHE A 284 11.78 -17.94 8.86
N ILE A 285 11.38 -18.35 10.06
CA ILE A 285 11.67 -19.70 10.59
C ILE A 285 11.04 -20.77 9.70
N HIS A 286 9.79 -20.58 9.26
CA HIS A 286 9.08 -21.56 8.45
C HIS A 286 9.73 -21.74 7.07
N VAL A 287 10.09 -20.64 6.40
CA VAL A 287 10.80 -20.66 5.12
C VAL A 287 12.14 -21.39 5.23
N LEU A 288 12.91 -21.15 6.31
CA LEU A 288 14.17 -21.86 6.55
C LEU A 288 13.96 -23.35 6.80
N TYR A 289 12.92 -23.72 7.56
CA TYR A 289 12.58 -25.12 7.82
C TYR A 289 12.20 -25.86 6.54
N ASP A 290 11.29 -25.29 5.74
CA ASP A 290 10.83 -25.88 4.49
C ASP A 290 11.95 -26.00 3.47
N TRP A 291 12.83 -24.99 3.40
CA TRP A 291 14.05 -25.06 2.60
C TRP A 291 14.95 -26.23 3.02
N GLY A 292 15.26 -26.35 4.32
CA GLY A 292 16.11 -27.42 4.83
C GLY A 292 15.53 -28.82 4.55
N LYS A 293 14.20 -28.95 4.69
CA LYS A 293 13.47 -30.17 4.37
C LYS A 293 13.58 -30.52 2.88
N MET A 294 13.26 -29.59 1.98
CA MET A 294 13.34 -29.80 0.53
C MET A 294 14.76 -30.10 0.06
N GLN A 295 15.76 -29.41 0.62
CA GLN A 295 17.17 -29.69 0.32
C GLN A 295 17.57 -31.09 0.77
N GLY A 296 17.12 -31.53 1.96
CA GLY A 296 17.32 -32.89 2.44
C GLY A 296 16.68 -33.95 1.55
N GLU A 297 15.46 -33.71 1.05
CA GLU A 297 14.77 -34.61 0.13
C GLU A 297 15.48 -34.74 -1.23
N GLU A 298 16.02 -33.66 -1.78
CA GLU A 298 16.80 -33.71 -3.02
C GLU A 298 18.16 -34.40 -2.83
N SER A 299 18.85 -34.10 -1.72
CA SER A 299 20.07 -34.81 -1.33
C SER A 299 19.83 -36.31 -1.17
N ALA A 300 18.69 -36.72 -0.59
CA ALA A 300 18.31 -38.13 -0.45
C ALA A 300 18.04 -38.82 -1.79
N LYS A 301 17.62 -38.07 -2.83
CA LYS A 301 17.49 -38.57 -4.21
C LYS A 301 18.83 -38.61 -4.96
N GLY A 302 19.94 -38.23 -4.32
CA GLY A 302 21.26 -38.14 -4.94
C GLY A 302 21.38 -36.97 -5.92
N LEU A 303 20.47 -35.98 -5.85
CA LEU A 303 20.47 -34.81 -6.69
C LEU A 303 21.23 -33.69 -5.98
N ASP A 304 22.49 -33.45 -6.36
CA ASP A 304 23.34 -32.39 -5.80
C ASP A 304 23.01 -31.02 -6.40
N ARG A 305 21.72 -30.68 -6.39
CA ARG A 305 21.20 -29.38 -6.84
C ARG A 305 20.64 -28.63 -5.66
N SER A 306 20.98 -27.35 -5.57
CA SER A 306 20.33 -26.46 -4.61
C SER A 306 18.87 -26.32 -4.99
N VAL A 307 17.97 -26.49 -4.01
CA VAL A 307 16.55 -26.18 -4.20
C VAL A 307 16.27 -24.68 -4.22
N ILE A 308 17.27 -23.85 -3.88
CA ILE A 308 17.17 -22.38 -3.97
C ILE A 308 17.38 -21.96 -5.42
N THR A 309 16.31 -21.45 -6.03
CA THR A 309 16.35 -20.86 -7.38
C THR A 309 16.77 -19.39 -7.38
N ASN A 310 16.69 -18.69 -6.23
CA ASN A 310 16.99 -17.27 -6.10
C ASN A 310 18.17 -17.00 -5.16
N LYS A 311 19.38 -17.32 -5.64
CA LYS A 311 20.64 -17.24 -4.87
C LYS A 311 20.93 -15.87 -4.23
N PRO A 312 20.71 -14.71 -4.89
CA PRO A 312 21.12 -13.41 -4.34
C PRO A 312 20.44 -13.05 -3.01
N ALA A 313 19.17 -13.43 -2.82
CA ALA A 313 18.41 -13.10 -1.61
C ALA A 313 18.86 -13.87 -0.37
N PHE A 314 19.45 -15.06 -0.57
CA PHE A 314 19.82 -15.98 0.52
C PHE A 314 21.34 -16.20 0.66
N THR A 315 22.18 -15.49 -0.11
CA THR A 315 23.65 -15.67 -0.05
C THR A 315 24.24 -15.34 1.33
N TRP A 316 23.51 -14.61 2.18
CA TRP A 316 23.94 -14.29 3.54
C TRP A 316 23.60 -15.36 4.58
N PHE A 317 22.80 -16.38 4.23
CA PHE A 317 22.32 -17.41 5.14
C PHE A 317 22.89 -18.82 4.86
N VAL A 318 23.55 -19.01 3.70
CA VAL A 318 24.10 -20.29 3.23
C VAL A 318 25.61 -20.17 3.04
#